data_AF-A0A974Z0I8-F1
#
_entry.id   AF-A0A974Z0I8-F1
#
_cell.length_a   1.000
_cell.length_b   1.000
_cell.length_c   1.000
_cell.angle_alpha   90.00
_cell.angle_beta   90.00
_cell.angle_gamma   90.00
#
_symmetry.space_group_name_H-M   'P 1'
#
loop_
_entity.id
_entity.type
_entity.pdbx_description
1 polymer ?
#
loop_
_entity_poly.entity_id
_entity_poly.type
_entity_poly.pdbx_seq_one_letter_code
_entity_poly.pdbx_strand_id
1 'polypeptide(L)' 'MDNRLKFSEQVAMLDHLKTKKLITTMEYDKIKLFIKKKYKIGIYAME' A
#
# COMPACT_ATOMS: atom_id res chain seq x y z
N MET A 1 13.98 5.18 9.98
CA MET A 1 12.78 5.63 9.23
C MET A 1 11.58 4.85 9.71
N ASP A 2 10.56 5.55 10.19
CA ASP A 2 9.35 4.98 10.80
C ASP A 2 8.54 4.13 9.81
N ASN A 3 7.87 3.07 10.28
CA ASN A 3 7.09 2.17 9.43
C ASN A 3 5.90 2.87 8.78
N ARG A 4 5.29 3.88 9.43
CA ARG A 4 4.22 4.69 8.84
C ARG A 4 4.76 5.53 7.70
N LEU A 5 5.97 6.09 7.84
CA LEU A 5 6.60 6.86 6.78
C LEU A 5 6.92 5.99 5.56
N LYS A 6 7.54 4.82 5.77
CA LYS A 6 7.80 3.84 4.69
C LYS A 6 6.52 3.41 3.98
N PHE A 7 5.44 3.19 4.73
CA PHE A 7 4.13 2.87 4.18
C PHE A 7 3.59 4.01 3.31
N SER A 8 3.59 5.25 3.82
CA SER A 8 3.09 6.41 3.10
C SER A 8 3.84 6.63 1.78
N GLU A 9 5.16 6.48 1.77
CA GLU A 9 5.97 6.61 0.55
C GLU A 9 5.61 5.55 -0.49
N GLN A 10 5.52 4.28 -0.07
CA GLN A 10 5.17 3.20 -1.01
C GLN A 10 3.75 3.33 -1.54
N VAL A 11 2.80 3.79 -0.72
CA VAL A 11 1.43 4.07 -1.17
C VAL A 11 1.40 5.24 -2.15
N ALA A 12 2.17 6.31 -1.92
CA ALA A 12 2.25 7.44 -2.86
C ALA A 12 2.79 7.00 -4.23
N MET A 13 3.84 6.16 -4.26
CA MET A 13 4.34 5.59 -5.52
C MET A 13 3.27 4.73 -6.21
N LEU A 14 2.54 3.91 -5.44
CA LEU A 14 1.47 3.06 -5.96
C LEU A 14 0.30 3.88 -6.53
N ASP A 15 -0.05 5.01 -5.90
CA ASP A 15 -1.07 5.96 -6.38
C ASP A 15 -0.67 6.59 -7.71
N HIS A 16 0.61 6.92 -7.89
CA HIS A 16 1.12 7.41 -9.18
C HIS A 16 0.99 6.37 -10.30
N LEU A 17 1.25 5.08 -10.01
CA LEU A 17 1.07 4.00 -10.98
C LEU A 17 -0.40 3.85 -11.39
N LYS A 18 -1.32 3.91 -10.41
CA LYS A 18 -2.77 3.86 -10.68
C LYS A 18 -3.24 5.06 -11.50
N THR A 19 -2.78 6.26 -11.17
CA THR A 19 -3.14 7.50 -11.89
C THR A 19 -2.68 7.45 -13.34
N LYS A 20 -1.49 6.90 -13.59
CA LYS A 20 -0.96 6.67 -14.94
C LYS A 20 -1.60 5.47 -15.67
N LYS A 21 -2.57 4.79 -15.05
CA LYS A 21 -3.22 3.57 -15.56
C LYS A 21 -2.24 2.44 -15.91
N LEU A 22 -1.09 2.38 -15.22
CA LEU A 22 -0.08 1.34 -15.40
C LEU A 22 -0.42 0.04 -14.66
N ILE A 23 -1.35 0.13 -13.71
CA ILE A 23 -1.89 -0.99 -12.95
C ILE A 23 -3.41 -0.87 -12.87
N THR A 24 -4.07 -2.01 -12.78
CA THR A 24 -5.51 -2.10 -12.55
C THR A 24 -5.87 -1.79 -11.10
N THR A 25 -7.14 -1.50 -10.85
CA THR A 25 -7.66 -1.34 -9.48
C THR A 25 -7.45 -2.61 -8.64
N MET A 26 -7.63 -3.80 -9.25
CA MET A 26 -7.41 -5.07 -8.57
C MET A 26 -5.94 -5.23 -8.11
N GLU A 27 -4.98 -4.90 -8.98
CA GLU A 27 -3.56 -4.96 -8.63
C GLU A 27 -3.19 -3.94 -7.56
N TYR A 28 -3.73 -2.71 -7.68
CA TYR A 28 -3.57 -1.68 -6.66
C TYR A 28 -3.99 -2.18 -5.27
N ASP A 29 -5.19 -2.76 -5.15
CA ASP A 29 -5.71 -3.23 -3.86
C ASP A 29 -4.88 -4.38 -3.27
N LYS A 30 -4.45 -5.34 -4.11
CA LYS A 30 -3.57 -6.44 -3.70
C LYS A 30 -2.21 -5.93 -3.19
N ILE A 31 -1.58 -5.01 -3.92
CA ILE A 31 -0.28 -4.45 -3.55
C ILE A 31 -0.41 -3.59 -2.29
N LYS A 32 -1.46 -2.76 -2.17
CA LYS A 32 -1.71 -1.95 -0.98
C LYS A 32 -1.91 -2.82 0.26
N LEU A 33 -2.65 -3.92 0.15
CA LEU A 33 -2.83 -4.88 1.24
C LEU A 33 -1.49 -5.53 1.64
N PHE A 34 -0.67 -5.91 0.67
CA PHE A 34 0.66 -6.46 0.92
C PHE A 34 1.56 -5.46 1.67
N ILE A 35 1.63 -4.21 1.20
CA ILE A 35 2.43 -3.14 1.82
C ILE A 35 1.93 -2.87 3.26
N LYS A 36 0.61 -2.84 3.47
CA LYS A 36 -0.02 -2.68 4.79
C LYS A 36 0.42 -3.79 5.75
N LYS A 37 0.40 -5.05 5.30
CA LYS A 37 0.88 -6.21 6.08
C LYS A 37 2.38 -6.13 6.38
N LYS A 38 3.20 -5.81 5.37
CA LYS A 38 4.66 -5.69 5.49
C LYS A 38 5.09 -4.70 6.57
N TYR A 39 4.43 -3.54 6.67
CA TYR A 39 4.76 -2.49 7.63
C TYR A 39 3.93 -2.53 8.92
N LYS A 40 3.08 -3.55 9.09
CA LYS A 40 2.20 -3.72 10.26
C LYS A 40 1.30 -2.51 10.53
N ILE A 41 0.83 -1.84 9.47
CA ILE A 41 -0.02 -0.66 9.58
C ILE A 41 -1.48 -1.08 9.75
N GLY A 42 -2.12 -0.70 10.86
CA GLY A 42 -3.55 -0.98 11.07
C GLY A 42 -3.92 -2.47 11.01
N ILE A 43 -3.00 -3.35 11.43
CA ILE A 43 -3.30 -4.75 11.78
C ILE A 43 -3.81 -4.73 13.22
N TYR A 44 -5.02 -4.21 13.41
CA TYR A 44 -5.82 -4.42 14.60
C TYR A 44 -7.15 -4.99 14.08
N ALA A 45 -7.49 -6.20 14.49
CA ALA A 45 -8.66 -7.00 14.09
C ALA A 45 -8.64 -7.56 12.65
N MET A 46 -7.95 -8.69 12.49
CA MET A 46 -8.41 -9.75 11.59
C MET A 46 -7.95 -11.08 12.22
N GLU A 47 -8.46 -11.34 13.42
CA GLU A 47 -8.74 -12.70 13.90
C GLU A 47 -10.15 -13.08 13.42
#